data_AF-A0A1H9Y7H0-F1
#
_entry.id   AF-A0A1H9Y7H0-F1
#
_cell.length_a   1.000
_cell.length_b   1.000
_cell.length_c   1.000
_cell.angle_alpha   90.00
_cell.angle_beta   90.00
_cell.angle_gamma   90.00
#
_symmetry.space_group_name_H-M   'P 1'
#
loop_
_entity.id
_entity.type
_entity.pdbx_description
1 polymer ?
#
loop_
_entity_poly.entity_id
_entity_poly.type
_entity_poly.pdbx_seq_one_letter_code
_entity_poly.pdbx_strand_id
1 'polypeptide(L)'
;MYHEEYLCAHPRSTFRAIAPRGEGEMTESLTSYVGRVAWHHSLKPALLISSTIDVGKSSGFLKSEVATCFNSLTSKSGAIVQKVSELVGLPVETVAAMTLMHLHDYVDHSARGLIRKKKQWCPKCYHEDDSSGERFDRLAWSLERVSHCSEHKCKLRDFCHHCLESQPYLSTKVPVGYCHYCQKSLSESFYVVCGEEEYEESLVFCSLVSGLNQPPPEVSEEHLMSELSRLVVRRQLSWPVQRRLSWPVDGEPMLSAS
;
A
#
# COMPACT_ATOMS: atom_id res chain seq x y z
N MET A 1 1.45 1.52 30.67
CA MET A 1 0.18 0.84 31.00
C MET A 1 -0.88 1.39 30.07
N TYR A 2 -0.84 1.00 28.79
CA TYR A 2 -1.82 1.33 27.75
C TYR A 2 -1.77 0.23 26.70
N HIS A 3 -2.18 -0.96 27.10
CA HIS A 3 -2.51 -2.04 26.18
C HIS A 3 -3.79 -2.67 26.74
N GLU A 4 -4.68 -3.06 25.83
CA GLU A 4 -6.01 -3.62 26.10
C GLU A 4 -7.11 -2.56 26.25
N GLU A 5 -7.69 -2.13 25.12
CA GLU A 5 -9.14 -1.94 24.97
C GLU A 5 -9.48 -1.55 23.53
N TYR A 6 -9.44 -2.53 22.62
CA TYR A 6 -10.26 -2.51 21.40
C TYR A 6 -10.84 -3.91 21.21
N LEU A 7 -11.63 -4.35 22.19
CA LEU A 7 -12.57 -5.45 22.03
C LEU A 7 -13.95 -4.81 21.84
N CYS A 8 -14.29 -4.44 20.61
CA CYS A 8 -15.66 -4.10 20.27
C CYS A 8 -16.26 -5.23 19.43
N ALA A 9 -17.36 -5.76 19.95
CA ALA A 9 -18.14 -6.84 19.38
C ALA A 9 -18.65 -6.47 17.98
N HIS A 10 -18.16 -7.17 16.97
CA HIS A 10 -18.86 -7.28 15.69
C HIS A 10 -19.22 -8.75 15.44
N PRO A 11 -20.51 -9.04 15.17
CA PRO A 11 -20.90 -10.39 14.79
C PRO A 11 -20.31 -10.68 13.41
N ARG A 12 -19.47 -11.73 13.34
CA ARG A 12 -18.96 -12.42 12.13
C ARG A 12 -17.66 -11.94 11.46
N SER A 13 -16.71 -11.27 12.15
CA SER A 13 -15.35 -11.25 11.58
C SER A 13 -14.75 -12.67 11.65
N THR A 14 -14.41 -13.25 10.50
CA THR A 14 -13.84 -14.61 10.43
C THR A 14 -12.39 -14.64 10.93
N PHE A 15 -11.73 -13.49 10.91
CA PHE A 15 -10.33 -13.33 11.30
C PHE A 15 -10.18 -12.24 12.36
N ARG A 16 -9.35 -12.51 13.37
CA ARG A 16 -8.92 -11.50 14.34
C ARG A 16 -8.02 -10.49 13.63
N ALA A 17 -8.36 -9.20 13.71
CA ALA A 17 -7.50 -8.13 13.23
C ALA A 17 -6.14 -8.15 13.94
N ILE A 18 -5.10 -7.82 13.19
CA ILE A 18 -3.82 -7.36 13.73
C ILE A 18 -3.73 -5.85 13.51
N ALA A 19 -2.91 -5.14 14.28
CA ALA A 19 -2.73 -3.71 14.06
C ALA A 19 -1.98 -3.45 12.74
N PRO A 20 -2.46 -2.53 11.88
CA PRO A 20 -1.66 -1.96 10.80
C PRO A 20 -0.34 -1.41 11.34
N ARG A 21 0.72 -1.45 10.53
CA ARG A 21 2.03 -0.93 10.91
C ARG A 21 2.41 0.36 10.18
N GLY A 22 3.30 1.11 10.82
CA GLY A 22 3.85 2.34 10.29
C GLY A 22 2.84 3.50 10.26
N GLU A 23 3.36 4.70 10.11
CA GLU A 23 2.61 5.95 10.05
C GLU A 23 3.27 6.89 9.04
N GLY A 24 2.54 7.88 8.53
CA GLY A 24 3.06 8.82 7.54
C GLY A 24 3.63 8.12 6.31
N GLU A 25 4.86 8.45 5.91
CA GLU A 25 5.52 7.87 4.73
C GLU A 25 5.84 6.38 4.91
N MET A 26 5.85 5.93 6.17
CA MET A 26 6.12 4.56 6.56
C MET A 26 4.86 3.73 6.69
N THR A 27 3.68 4.27 6.36
CA THR A 27 2.41 3.54 6.40
C THR A 27 2.49 2.23 5.63
N GLU A 28 1.98 1.15 6.22
CA GLU A 28 1.89 -0.17 5.61
C GLU A 28 0.96 -0.17 4.38
N SER A 29 1.36 -0.90 3.35
CA SER A 29 0.49 -1.18 2.18
C SER A 29 -0.58 -2.22 2.50
N LEU A 30 -1.76 -2.09 1.90
CA LEU A 30 -2.85 -3.04 2.10
C LEU A 30 -2.45 -4.47 1.66
N THR A 31 -1.64 -4.60 0.61
CA THR A 31 -1.06 -5.90 0.23
C THR A 31 -0.22 -6.55 1.32
N SER A 32 0.60 -5.76 2.03
CA SER A 32 1.41 -6.24 3.15
C SER A 32 0.53 -6.65 4.33
N TYR A 33 -0.41 -5.78 4.69
CA TYR A 33 -1.34 -6.02 5.79
C TYR A 33 -2.11 -7.32 5.60
N VAL A 34 -2.72 -7.52 4.42
CA VAL A 34 -3.45 -8.77 4.10
C VAL A 34 -2.52 -9.99 4.14
N GLY A 35 -1.28 -9.85 3.70
CA GLY A 35 -0.27 -10.89 3.82
C GLY A 35 0.00 -11.27 5.27
N ARG A 36 0.25 -10.28 6.12
CA ARG A 36 0.51 -10.50 7.56
C ARG A 36 -0.69 -11.07 8.29
N VAL A 37 -1.91 -10.59 8.01
CA VAL A 37 -3.15 -11.19 8.53
C VAL A 37 -3.21 -12.68 8.16
N ALA A 38 -2.95 -13.04 6.90
CA ALA A 38 -2.98 -14.44 6.49
C ALA A 38 -1.97 -15.29 7.27
N TRP A 39 -0.71 -14.85 7.34
CA TRP A 39 0.34 -15.58 8.02
C TRP A 39 0.12 -15.68 9.54
N HIS A 40 -0.41 -14.63 10.17
CA HIS A 40 -0.81 -14.64 11.58
C HIS A 40 -1.85 -15.73 11.86
N HIS A 41 -2.76 -15.98 10.91
CA HIS A 41 -3.78 -17.04 11.01
C HIS A 41 -3.33 -18.37 10.40
N SER A 42 -2.02 -18.55 10.10
CA SER A 42 -1.46 -19.75 9.45
C SER A 42 -2.13 -20.10 8.11
N LEU A 43 -2.62 -19.09 7.39
CA LEU A 43 -3.23 -19.21 6.08
C LEU A 43 -2.30 -18.69 4.99
N LYS A 44 -2.41 -19.27 3.80
CA LYS A 44 -1.77 -18.72 2.61
C LYS A 44 -2.53 -17.46 2.18
N PRO A 45 -1.86 -16.34 1.86
CA PRO A 45 -2.54 -15.11 1.43
C PRO A 45 -3.46 -15.28 0.22
N ALA A 46 -3.17 -16.23 -0.67
CA ALA A 46 -4.05 -16.57 -1.79
C ALA A 46 -5.48 -16.95 -1.38
N LEU A 47 -5.66 -17.55 -0.19
CA LEU A 47 -6.98 -17.92 0.32
C LEU A 47 -7.80 -16.67 0.67
N LEU A 48 -7.20 -15.69 1.34
CA LEU A 48 -7.88 -14.43 1.67
C LEU A 48 -8.18 -13.60 0.41
N ILE A 49 -7.24 -13.59 -0.54
CA ILE A 49 -7.43 -12.81 -1.77
C ILE A 49 -8.51 -13.38 -2.67
N SER A 50 -8.62 -14.71 -2.76
CA SER A 50 -9.62 -15.37 -3.62
C SER A 50 -11.06 -14.99 -3.28
N SER A 51 -11.36 -14.63 -2.03
CA SER A 51 -12.66 -14.09 -1.62
C SER A 51 -12.86 -12.59 -1.93
N THR A 52 -11.77 -11.84 -2.11
CA THR A 52 -11.82 -10.38 -2.32
C THR A 52 -11.79 -9.99 -3.80
N ILE A 53 -10.96 -10.65 -4.61
CA ILE A 53 -10.79 -10.39 -6.04
C ILE A 53 -11.02 -11.70 -6.80
N ASP A 54 -11.87 -11.66 -7.83
CA ASP A 54 -11.85 -12.68 -8.88
C ASP A 54 -10.61 -12.44 -9.74
N VAL A 55 -9.52 -13.15 -9.42
CA VAL A 55 -8.25 -13.06 -10.14
C VAL A 55 -8.28 -13.85 -11.46
N GLY A 56 -9.43 -14.44 -11.82
CA GLY A 56 -9.54 -15.41 -12.90
C GLY A 56 -8.61 -16.60 -12.69
N LYS A 57 -8.52 -17.51 -13.67
CA LYS A 57 -7.54 -18.61 -13.69
C LYS A 57 -6.11 -18.10 -13.96
N SER A 58 -5.68 -17.01 -13.34
CA SER A 58 -4.30 -16.50 -13.46
C SER A 58 -3.35 -17.35 -12.58
N SER A 59 -2.74 -18.33 -13.24
CA SER A 59 -1.58 -19.18 -12.99
C SER A 59 -0.57 -18.93 -11.83
N GLY A 60 -0.99 -18.46 -10.65
CA GLY A 60 -0.20 -18.63 -9.41
C GLY A 60 0.84 -17.55 -9.08
N PHE A 61 0.69 -16.32 -9.59
CA PHE A 61 1.54 -15.20 -9.19
C PHE A 61 0.75 -13.94 -8.86
N LEU A 62 0.79 -13.50 -7.59
CA LEU A 62 0.23 -12.23 -7.13
C LEU A 62 1.25 -11.10 -7.35
N LYS A 63 1.40 -10.71 -8.63
CA LYS A 63 2.35 -9.67 -9.09
C LYS A 63 1.72 -8.28 -9.00
N SER A 64 2.05 -7.37 -9.91
CA SER A 64 1.60 -5.98 -9.88
C SER A 64 0.09 -5.82 -9.92
N GLU A 65 -0.65 -6.75 -10.54
CA GLU A 65 -2.11 -6.67 -10.66
C GLU A 65 -2.79 -6.62 -9.28
N VAL A 66 -2.25 -7.38 -8.32
CA VAL A 66 -2.74 -7.38 -6.95
C VAL A 66 -2.43 -6.06 -6.28
N ALA A 67 -1.21 -5.55 -6.41
CA ALA A 67 -0.86 -4.23 -5.88
C ALA A 67 -1.69 -3.10 -6.50
N THR A 68 -1.97 -3.15 -7.82
CA THR A 68 -2.84 -2.19 -8.51
C THR A 68 -4.27 -2.23 -7.98
N CYS A 69 -4.75 -3.37 -7.51
CA CYS A 69 -6.08 -3.48 -6.94
C CYS A 69 -6.12 -3.12 -5.45
N PHE A 70 -5.09 -3.47 -4.68
CA PHE A 70 -5.10 -3.31 -3.22
C PHE A 70 -4.52 -1.97 -2.75
N ASN A 71 -3.50 -1.43 -3.41
CA ASN A 71 -2.76 -0.26 -2.94
C ASN A 71 -3.11 1.02 -3.71
N SER A 72 -3.85 0.92 -4.80
CA SER A 72 -4.17 2.05 -5.68
C SER A 72 -5.35 2.87 -5.15
N LEU A 73 -5.94 3.68 -6.03
CA LEU A 73 -7.03 4.60 -5.77
C LEU A 73 -8.28 4.35 -6.60
N THR A 74 -8.33 3.26 -7.37
CA THR A 74 -9.46 3.01 -8.29
C THR A 74 -10.74 2.61 -7.55
N SER A 75 -11.90 2.71 -8.19
CA SER A 75 -13.18 2.18 -7.64
C SER A 75 -13.08 0.71 -7.23
N LYS A 76 -12.30 -0.09 -7.97
CA LYS A 76 -11.97 -1.48 -7.59
C LYS A 76 -11.21 -1.56 -6.28
N SER A 77 -10.28 -0.62 -6.03
CA SER A 77 -9.55 -0.53 -4.76
C SER A 77 -10.49 -0.18 -3.61
N GLY A 78 -11.43 0.75 -3.82
CA GLY A 78 -12.49 1.06 -2.85
C GLY A 78 -13.36 -0.15 -2.49
N ALA A 79 -13.76 -0.96 -3.47
CA ALA A 79 -14.50 -2.20 -3.21
C ALA A 79 -13.67 -3.24 -2.43
N ILE A 80 -12.36 -3.30 -2.65
CA ILE A 80 -11.45 -4.18 -1.90
C ILE A 80 -11.29 -3.70 -0.46
N VAL A 81 -11.14 -2.38 -0.24
CA VAL A 81 -11.10 -1.77 1.10
C VAL A 81 -12.32 -2.17 1.92
N GLN A 82 -13.52 -2.05 1.34
CA GLN A 82 -14.77 -2.47 1.99
C GLN A 82 -14.74 -3.95 2.38
N LYS A 83 -14.42 -4.84 1.43
CA LYS A 83 -14.36 -6.28 1.71
C LYS A 83 -13.31 -6.65 2.76
N VAL A 84 -12.14 -6.03 2.71
CA VAL A 84 -11.07 -6.29 3.68
C VAL A 84 -11.49 -5.78 5.06
N SER A 85 -12.08 -4.59 5.15
CA SER A 85 -12.64 -4.02 6.37
C SER A 85 -13.64 -4.96 7.04
N GLU A 86 -14.60 -5.50 6.29
CA GLU A 86 -15.54 -6.51 6.77
C GLU A 86 -14.84 -7.80 7.23
N LEU A 87 -13.89 -8.30 6.43
CA LEU A 87 -13.20 -9.57 6.67
C LEU A 87 -12.38 -9.56 7.98
N VAL A 88 -11.68 -8.45 8.26
CA VAL A 88 -10.80 -8.33 9.42
C VAL A 88 -11.45 -7.61 10.60
N GLY A 89 -12.59 -6.95 10.39
CA GLY A 89 -13.29 -6.17 11.42
C GLY A 89 -12.61 -4.85 11.78
N LEU A 90 -11.95 -4.18 10.82
CA LEU A 90 -11.38 -2.85 11.01
C LEU A 90 -12.26 -1.77 10.36
N PRO A 91 -12.27 -0.51 10.86
CA PRO A 91 -12.94 0.59 10.18
C PRO A 91 -12.46 0.76 8.74
N VAL A 92 -13.39 1.10 7.83
CA VAL A 92 -13.11 1.28 6.40
C VAL A 92 -12.00 2.32 6.19
N GLU A 93 -11.99 3.38 7.01
CA GLU A 93 -11.03 4.47 6.98
C GLU A 93 -9.61 4.00 7.34
N THR A 94 -9.50 3.10 8.33
CA THR A 94 -8.23 2.48 8.70
C THR A 94 -7.68 1.62 7.56
N VAL A 95 -8.56 0.88 6.87
CA VAL A 95 -8.16 0.05 5.73
C VAL A 95 -7.81 0.91 4.51
N ALA A 96 -8.57 1.97 4.27
CA ALA A 96 -8.33 2.93 3.18
C ALA A 96 -6.99 3.66 3.34
N ALA A 97 -6.56 3.95 4.56
CA ALA A 97 -5.27 4.58 4.82
C ALA A 97 -4.07 3.74 4.38
N MET A 98 -4.23 2.42 4.23
CA MET A 98 -3.19 1.53 3.68
C MET A 98 -3.20 1.47 2.14
N THR A 99 -3.92 2.38 1.50
CA THR A 99 -4.08 2.53 0.05
C THR A 99 -3.87 3.99 -0.36
N LEU A 100 -3.89 4.27 -1.67
CA LEU A 100 -3.81 5.64 -2.19
C LEU A 100 -5.19 6.28 -2.41
N MET A 101 -6.27 5.70 -1.88
CA MET A 101 -7.65 6.14 -2.10
C MET A 101 -7.91 7.60 -1.71
N HIS A 102 -7.17 8.17 -0.76
CA HIS A 102 -7.29 9.60 -0.41
C HIS A 102 -6.88 10.54 -1.56
N LEU A 103 -6.15 10.03 -2.56
CA LEU A 103 -5.76 10.76 -3.76
C LEU A 103 -6.78 10.63 -4.90
N HIS A 104 -7.88 9.89 -4.71
CA HIS A 104 -8.84 9.56 -5.78
C HIS A 104 -9.39 10.81 -6.50
N ASP A 105 -9.67 11.88 -5.76
CA ASP A 105 -10.23 13.11 -6.32
C ASP A 105 -9.17 14.03 -6.92
N TYR A 106 -7.89 13.72 -6.72
CA TYR A 106 -6.75 14.51 -7.18
C TYR A 106 -6.03 13.88 -8.37
N VAL A 107 -6.09 12.56 -8.50
CA VAL A 107 -5.38 11.77 -9.52
C VAL A 107 -6.35 11.20 -10.53
N ASP A 108 -5.93 11.11 -11.80
CA ASP A 108 -6.74 10.49 -12.85
C ASP A 108 -7.26 9.11 -12.43
N HIS A 109 -8.56 8.89 -12.56
CA HIS A 109 -9.24 7.70 -12.04
C HIS A 109 -8.78 6.38 -12.70
N SER A 110 -8.06 6.45 -13.84
CA SER A 110 -7.45 5.25 -14.43
C SER A 110 -6.22 4.78 -13.66
N ALA A 111 -5.61 5.64 -12.83
CA ALA A 111 -4.42 5.39 -12.01
C ALA A 111 -3.29 4.68 -12.79
N ARG A 112 -3.22 4.91 -14.11
CA ARG A 112 -2.31 4.18 -15.00
C ARG A 112 -0.87 4.57 -14.69
N GLY A 113 -0.05 3.57 -14.40
CA GLY A 113 1.36 3.77 -14.06
C GLY A 113 1.59 4.33 -12.66
N LEU A 114 0.56 4.44 -11.81
CA LEU A 114 0.72 4.86 -10.43
C LEU A 114 1.46 3.79 -9.61
N ILE A 115 1.03 2.53 -9.76
CA ILE A 115 1.61 1.39 -9.05
C ILE A 115 2.71 0.75 -9.89
N ARG A 116 3.84 0.50 -9.23
CA ARG A 116 5.03 -0.09 -9.81
C ARG A 116 4.79 -1.53 -10.25
N LYS A 117 5.44 -1.92 -11.36
CA LYS A 117 5.32 -3.30 -11.87
C LYS A 117 6.07 -4.33 -11.03
N LYS A 118 7.18 -3.93 -10.41
CA LYS A 118 8.02 -4.79 -9.58
C LYS A 118 7.97 -4.34 -8.14
N LYS A 119 7.77 -5.28 -7.22
CA LYS A 119 7.93 -5.04 -5.79
C LYS A 119 9.35 -4.55 -5.52
N GLN A 120 9.46 -3.57 -4.63
CA GLN A 120 10.72 -3.10 -4.12
C GLN A 120 10.68 -2.93 -2.59
N TRP A 121 11.85 -2.88 -1.95
CA TRP A 121 11.97 -2.72 -0.51
C TRP A 121 13.31 -2.12 -0.11
N CYS A 122 13.39 -1.57 1.10
CA CYS A 122 14.65 -1.20 1.73
C CYS A 122 15.12 -2.34 2.66
N PRO A 123 16.32 -2.92 2.45
CA PRO A 123 16.85 -3.98 3.32
C PRO A 123 17.04 -3.54 4.77
N LYS A 124 17.49 -2.29 4.99
CA LYS A 124 17.74 -1.74 6.33
C LYS A 124 16.43 -1.55 7.10
N CYS A 125 15.40 -1.04 6.45
CA CYS A 125 14.05 -0.99 6.97
C CYS A 125 13.52 -2.37 7.40
N TYR A 126 13.67 -3.39 6.55
CA TYR A 126 13.31 -4.75 6.93
C TYR A 126 14.14 -5.30 8.10
N HIS A 127 15.39 -4.89 8.24
CA HIS A 127 16.23 -5.28 9.38
C HIS A 127 15.73 -4.64 10.70
N GLU A 128 15.38 -3.35 10.66
CA GLU A 128 14.84 -2.61 11.80
C GLU A 128 13.42 -3.08 12.18
N ASP A 129 12.56 -3.36 11.20
CA ASP A 129 11.21 -3.88 11.43
C ASP A 129 11.23 -5.24 12.15
N ASP A 130 12.19 -6.10 11.80
CA ASP A 130 12.37 -7.42 12.41
C ASP A 130 12.65 -7.29 13.92
N SER A 131 13.45 -6.29 14.29
CA SER A 131 13.76 -5.99 15.69
C SER A 131 12.56 -5.40 16.45
N SER A 132 11.60 -4.78 15.75
CA SER A 132 10.36 -4.20 16.31
C SER A 132 9.12 -5.10 16.16
N GLY A 133 9.32 -6.35 15.71
CA GLY A 133 8.36 -7.44 15.82
C GLY A 133 8.03 -8.15 14.50
N GLU A 134 7.76 -7.41 13.42
CA GLU A 134 7.42 -8.05 12.14
C GLU A 134 7.64 -7.09 10.96
N ARG A 135 8.26 -7.61 9.89
CA ARG A 135 8.51 -6.90 8.63
C ARG A 135 7.21 -6.61 7.88
N PHE A 136 7.14 -5.45 7.24
CA PHE A 136 5.99 -5.05 6.42
C PHE A 136 6.43 -4.20 5.23
N ASP A 137 5.63 -4.19 4.17
CA ASP A 137 5.88 -3.32 3.01
C ASP A 137 5.18 -2.00 3.16
N ARG A 138 5.93 -0.94 2.87
CA ARG A 138 5.46 0.42 3.02
C ARG A 138 4.69 0.79 1.74
N LEU A 139 3.58 1.51 1.89
CA LEU A 139 2.72 1.88 0.77
C LEU A 139 3.48 2.69 -0.29
N ALA A 140 4.38 3.58 0.14
CA ALA A 140 5.21 4.39 -0.74
C ALA A 140 6.03 3.53 -1.72
N TRP A 141 6.50 2.36 -1.29
CA TRP A 141 7.28 1.45 -2.15
C TRP A 141 6.47 0.87 -3.31
N SER A 142 5.14 0.95 -3.25
CA SER A 142 4.28 0.55 -4.36
C SER A 142 4.17 1.59 -5.46
N LEU A 143 4.58 2.85 -5.23
CA LEU A 143 4.54 3.90 -6.24
C LEU A 143 5.65 3.70 -7.29
N GLU A 144 5.32 3.89 -8.58
CA GLU A 144 6.27 3.76 -9.69
C GLU A 144 7.45 4.76 -9.57
N ARG A 145 7.17 5.96 -9.06
CA ARG A 145 8.13 7.07 -8.95
C ARG A 145 8.97 7.08 -7.68
N VAL A 146 8.65 6.23 -6.71
CA VAL A 146 9.50 6.02 -5.54
C VAL A 146 10.58 5.00 -5.93
N SER A 147 11.84 5.38 -5.81
CA SER A 147 13.00 4.52 -6.08
C SER A 147 14.01 4.49 -4.92
N HIS A 148 13.85 5.38 -3.95
CA HIS A 148 14.67 5.48 -2.75
C HIS A 148 13.84 5.39 -1.48
N CYS A 149 14.45 4.89 -0.41
CA CYS A 149 13.87 4.88 0.92
C CYS A 149 13.95 6.28 1.53
N SER A 150 12.84 6.85 2.01
CA SER A 150 12.85 8.16 2.67
C SER A 150 13.60 8.14 4.01
N GLU A 151 13.50 7.05 4.78
CA GLU A 151 14.23 6.90 6.06
C GLU A 151 15.74 6.74 5.91
N HIS A 152 16.18 5.88 4.97
CA HIS A 152 17.57 5.45 4.88
C HIS A 152 18.34 6.06 3.72
N LYS A 153 17.68 6.89 2.90
CA LYS A 153 18.26 7.60 1.75
C LYS A 153 19.06 6.69 0.82
N CYS A 154 18.56 5.47 0.62
CA CYS A 154 19.21 4.44 -0.17
C CYS A 154 18.28 3.92 -1.26
N LYS A 155 18.86 3.44 -2.36
CA LYS A 155 18.09 2.84 -3.46
C LYS A 155 17.32 1.61 -2.99
N LEU A 156 16.03 1.56 -3.29
CA LEU A 156 15.18 0.40 -3.02
C LEU A 156 15.59 -0.76 -3.94
N ARG A 157 15.56 -1.97 -3.39
CA ARG A 157 15.89 -3.20 -4.12
C ARG A 157 14.65 -3.83 -4.70
N ASP A 158 14.75 -4.35 -5.92
CA ASP A 158 13.66 -5.07 -6.60
C ASP A 158 14.00 -6.54 -6.94
N PHE A 159 15.14 -7.03 -6.46
CA PHE A 159 15.58 -8.43 -6.58
C PHE A 159 16.31 -8.93 -5.32
N CYS A 160 16.19 -10.24 -5.07
CA CYS A 160 16.86 -10.91 -3.97
C CYS A 160 18.38 -10.94 -4.19
N HIS A 161 19.18 -10.54 -3.21
CA HIS A 161 20.65 -10.57 -3.35
C HIS A 161 21.21 -12.00 -3.40
N HIS A 162 20.49 -13.00 -2.89
CA HIS A 162 20.96 -14.39 -2.86
C HIS A 162 20.67 -15.18 -4.14
N CYS A 163 19.51 -14.98 -4.76
CA CYS A 163 19.09 -15.76 -5.93
C CYS A 163 18.72 -14.90 -7.14
N LEU A 164 18.84 -13.57 -7.05
CA LEU A 164 18.62 -12.59 -8.11
C LEU A 164 17.18 -12.54 -8.68
N GLU A 165 16.25 -13.30 -8.11
CA GLU A 165 14.85 -13.28 -8.52
C GLU A 165 14.12 -12.03 -8.04
N SER A 166 13.22 -11.52 -8.88
CA SER A 166 12.26 -10.48 -8.51
C SER A 166 11.16 -11.04 -7.62
N GLN A 167 10.69 -10.26 -6.65
CA GLN A 167 9.72 -10.75 -5.66
C GLN A 167 8.27 -10.42 -6.06
N PRO A 168 7.30 -11.33 -5.84
CA PRO A 168 5.89 -10.99 -6.00
C PRO A 168 5.47 -9.99 -4.93
N TYR A 169 4.49 -9.11 -5.22
CA TYR A 169 3.98 -8.16 -4.23
C TYR A 169 3.44 -8.86 -2.99
N LEU A 170 2.78 -10.01 -3.20
CA LEU A 170 2.35 -10.88 -2.12
C LEU A 170 2.82 -12.32 -2.35
N SER A 171 3.60 -12.83 -1.39
CA SER A 171 4.11 -14.20 -1.43
C SER A 171 3.09 -15.19 -0.86
N THR A 172 2.95 -16.34 -1.53
CA THR A 172 2.10 -17.46 -1.07
C THR A 172 2.87 -18.53 -0.29
N LYS A 173 4.19 -18.34 -0.11
CA LYS A 173 5.10 -19.34 0.48
C LYS A 173 5.78 -18.88 1.76
N VAL A 174 6.00 -17.58 1.91
CA VAL A 174 6.76 -17.01 3.02
C VAL A 174 6.15 -15.68 3.46
N PRO A 175 6.36 -15.27 4.74
CA PRO A 175 6.03 -13.94 5.23
C PRO A 175 6.79 -12.82 4.52
N VAL A 176 6.35 -11.57 4.76
CA VAL A 176 7.00 -10.37 4.22
C VAL A 176 8.47 -10.31 4.66
N GLY A 177 9.34 -9.82 3.78
CA GLY A 177 10.77 -9.72 4.05
C GLY A 177 11.58 -11.01 3.84
N TYR A 178 10.99 -12.06 3.28
CA TYR A 178 11.68 -13.28 2.85
C TYR A 178 11.51 -13.52 1.35
N CYS A 179 12.53 -14.10 0.73
CA CYS A 179 12.50 -14.40 -0.70
C CYS A 179 11.47 -15.50 -1.01
N HIS A 180 10.56 -15.28 -1.95
CA HIS A 180 9.60 -16.28 -2.40
C HIS A 180 10.24 -17.56 -2.96
N TYR A 181 11.44 -17.44 -3.54
CA TYR A 181 12.11 -18.52 -4.26
C TYR A 181 13.11 -19.25 -3.38
N CYS A 182 14.10 -18.54 -2.82
CA CYS A 182 15.15 -19.14 -2.00
C CYS A 182 14.89 -19.08 -0.49
N GLN A 183 13.81 -18.43 -0.04
CA GLN A 183 13.37 -18.33 1.36
C GLN A 183 14.35 -17.63 2.32
N LYS A 184 15.49 -17.15 1.83
CA LYS A 184 16.43 -16.34 2.61
C LYS A 184 15.85 -14.96 2.91
N SER A 185 16.32 -14.37 4.01
CA SER A 185 15.95 -13.02 4.41
C SER A 185 16.30 -12.00 3.33
N LEU A 186 15.43 -11.01 3.12
CA LEU A 186 15.66 -9.88 2.23
C LEU A 186 16.26 -8.66 2.97
N SER A 187 16.43 -8.75 4.29
CA SER A 187 17.08 -7.72 5.11
C SER A 187 18.61 -7.77 5.02
N GLU A 188 19.18 -8.95 4.75
CA GLU A 188 20.63 -9.20 4.68
C GLU A 188 21.21 -8.86 3.30
N SER A 189 20.98 -7.63 2.85
CA SER A 189 21.45 -7.19 1.55
C SER A 189 22.24 -5.89 1.65
N PHE A 190 23.28 -5.77 0.82
CA PHE A 190 23.98 -4.51 0.62
C PHE A 190 23.01 -3.42 0.15
N TYR A 191 23.27 -2.20 0.61
CA TYR A 191 22.58 -0.98 0.21
C TYR A 191 23.61 0.08 -0.17
N VAL A 192 23.20 1.00 -1.04
CA VAL A 192 24.01 2.16 -1.45
C VAL A 192 23.23 3.39 -1.04
N VAL A 193 23.86 4.24 -0.23
CA VAL A 193 23.33 5.58 0.09
C VAL A 193 23.56 6.46 -1.13
N CYS A 194 22.51 7.13 -1.56
CA CYS A 194 22.52 7.94 -2.77
C CYS A 194 22.84 9.41 -2.45
N GLY A 195 23.28 10.16 -3.46
CA GLY A 195 23.45 11.61 -3.34
C GLY A 195 22.10 12.31 -3.14
N GLU A 196 22.09 13.52 -2.58
CA GLU A 196 20.85 14.27 -2.27
C GLU A 196 19.93 14.42 -3.48
N GLU A 197 20.49 14.80 -4.63
CA GLU A 197 19.76 14.97 -5.90
C GLU A 197 19.07 13.68 -6.39
N GLU A 198 19.59 12.49 -6.05
CA GLU A 198 19.08 11.22 -6.58
C GLU A 198 17.80 10.74 -5.88
N TYR A 199 17.52 11.21 -4.66
CA TYR A 199 16.37 10.74 -3.88
C TYR A 199 15.26 11.79 -3.67
N GLU A 200 15.46 13.05 -4.09
CA GLU A 200 14.47 14.13 -3.99
C GLU A 200 13.10 13.73 -4.57
N GLU A 201 13.06 13.22 -5.81
CA GLU A 201 11.81 12.75 -6.44
C GLU A 201 11.11 11.72 -5.55
N SER A 202 11.86 10.78 -4.96
CA SER A 202 11.26 9.77 -4.09
C SER A 202 10.64 10.36 -2.82
N LEU A 203 11.21 11.42 -2.23
CA LEU A 203 10.63 12.08 -1.06
C LEU A 203 9.27 12.70 -1.39
N VAL A 204 9.17 13.40 -2.53
CA VAL A 204 7.92 14.03 -2.97
C VAL A 204 6.81 12.99 -3.09
N PHE A 205 7.12 11.84 -3.70
CA PHE A 205 6.14 10.78 -3.85
C PHE A 205 5.86 10.02 -2.55
N CYS A 206 6.85 9.87 -1.65
CA CYS A 206 6.64 9.30 -0.32
C CYS A 206 5.66 10.15 0.50
N SER A 207 5.78 11.48 0.45
CA SER A 207 4.89 12.36 1.22
C SER A 207 3.43 12.32 0.76
N LEU A 208 3.16 11.86 -0.46
CA LEU A 208 1.79 11.60 -0.92
C LEU A 208 1.09 10.52 -0.08
N VAL A 209 1.84 9.60 0.54
CA VAL A 209 1.30 8.54 1.39
C VAL A 209 0.81 9.08 2.74
N SER A 210 1.50 10.07 3.32
CA SER A 210 1.12 10.72 4.57
C SER A 210 -0.18 11.53 4.50
N GLY A 211 -0.79 11.63 3.30
CA GLY A 211 -1.84 12.58 2.99
C GLY A 211 -1.27 13.98 2.77
N LEU A 212 -1.99 14.82 2.02
CA LEU A 212 -1.61 16.20 1.66
C LEU A 212 -1.45 17.16 2.85
N ASN A 213 -1.49 16.68 4.09
CA ASN A 213 -1.57 17.51 5.29
C ASN A 213 -0.22 17.92 5.87
N GLN A 214 0.91 17.42 5.33
CA GLN A 214 2.24 17.95 5.66
C GLN A 214 3.11 17.96 4.40
N PRO A 215 3.55 19.14 3.90
CA PRO A 215 4.59 19.18 2.89
C PRO A 215 5.87 18.54 3.46
N PRO A 216 6.68 17.84 2.65
CA PRO A 216 7.99 17.38 3.08
C PRO A 216 8.78 18.56 3.66
N PRO A 217 9.60 18.36 4.70
CA PRO A 217 10.32 19.46 5.36
C PRO A 217 11.25 20.28 4.44
N GLU A 218 11.46 19.88 3.19
CA GLU A 218 12.35 20.55 2.23
C GLU A 218 11.76 20.76 0.81
N VAL A 219 10.52 20.34 0.54
CA VAL A 219 9.93 20.40 -0.82
C VAL A 219 8.88 21.51 -0.90
N SER A 220 9.04 22.43 -1.86
CA SER A 220 8.08 23.51 -2.07
C SER A 220 6.70 22.99 -2.51
N GLU A 221 5.64 23.65 -2.06
CA GLU A 221 4.26 23.35 -2.47
C GLU A 221 4.09 23.36 -4.00
N GLU A 222 4.79 24.27 -4.68
CA GLU A 222 4.82 24.35 -6.15
C GLU A 222 5.42 23.10 -6.80
N HIS A 223 6.47 22.52 -6.22
CA HIS A 223 7.09 21.30 -6.71
C HIS A 223 6.17 20.08 -6.49
N LEU A 224 5.56 19.96 -5.31
CA LEU A 224 4.57 18.92 -5.02
C LEU A 224 3.38 18.99 -5.99
N MET A 225 2.85 20.19 -6.24
CA MET A 225 1.76 20.41 -7.18
C MET A 225 2.16 20.15 -8.63
N SER A 226 3.40 20.46 -9.02
CA SER A 226 3.96 20.10 -10.31
C SER A 226 4.01 18.57 -10.48
N GLU A 227 4.48 17.82 -9.48
CA GLU A 227 4.57 16.35 -9.56
C GLU A 227 3.19 15.67 -9.51
N LEU A 228 2.27 16.18 -8.70
CA LEU A 228 0.86 15.79 -8.75
C LEU A 228 0.26 16.09 -10.13
N SER A 229 0.55 17.24 -10.73
CA SER A 229 0.10 17.57 -12.08
C SER A 229 0.70 16.66 -13.16
N ARG A 230 1.91 16.11 -12.94
CA ARG A 230 2.53 15.11 -13.82
C ARG A 230 1.87 13.75 -13.72
N LEU A 231 1.32 13.40 -12.55
CA LEU A 231 0.42 12.24 -12.39
C LEU A 231 -0.97 12.49 -13.03
N VAL A 232 -1.36 13.75 -13.22
CA VAL A 232 -2.71 14.21 -13.64
C VAL A 232 -2.67 14.83 -15.02
N VAL A 233 -2.79 14.03 -16.08
CA VAL A 233 -3.12 14.61 -17.39
C VAL A 233 -4.61 14.98 -17.44
N ARG A 234 -4.88 16.24 -17.04
CA ARG A 234 -6.05 17.14 -17.23
C ARG A 234 -7.40 16.68 -16.63
N ARG A 235 -8.13 17.53 -15.90
CA ARG A 235 -8.44 18.95 -16.12
C ARG A 235 -8.47 19.74 -14.80
N GLN A 236 -8.10 21.01 -14.92
CA GLN A 236 -8.46 22.16 -14.08
C GLN A 236 -9.40 21.83 -12.93
N LEU A 237 -9.03 22.15 -11.69
CA LEU A 237 -9.93 22.80 -10.75
C LEU A 237 -9.15 23.38 -9.56
N SER A 238 -9.49 24.62 -9.27
CA SER A 238 -9.24 25.35 -8.04
C SER A 238 -9.56 24.51 -6.81
N TRP A 239 -8.66 24.58 -5.82
CA TRP A 239 -8.76 24.00 -4.48
C TRP A 239 -10.13 24.20 -3.83
N PRO A 240 -10.87 23.13 -3.44
CA PRO A 240 -11.96 23.25 -2.49
C PRO A 240 -11.50 22.82 -1.09
N VAL A 241 -11.69 23.75 -0.16
CA VAL A 241 -11.66 23.56 1.29
C VAL A 241 -12.61 22.42 1.68
N GLN A 242 -12.10 21.49 2.50
CA GLN A 242 -12.81 20.56 3.39
C GLN A 242 -14.18 20.05 2.91
N ARG A 243 -14.21 18.89 2.27
CA ARG A 243 -15.39 18.00 2.33
C ARG A 243 -15.05 16.77 3.15
N ARG A 244 -15.87 16.49 4.16
CA ARG A 244 -15.87 15.20 4.86
C ARG A 244 -16.10 14.11 3.82
N LEU A 245 -15.29 13.06 3.89
CA LEU A 245 -15.44 11.82 3.15
C LEU A 245 -16.89 11.32 3.30
N SER A 246 -17.69 11.46 2.24
CA SER A 246 -18.93 10.72 2.07
C SER A 246 -18.74 9.82 0.86
N TRP A 247 -18.47 8.54 1.12
CA TRP A 247 -18.30 7.52 0.09
C TRP A 247 -19.62 7.31 -0.66
N PRO A 248 -19.62 7.19 -2.00
CA PRO A 248 -20.83 6.87 -2.75
C PRO A 248 -21.28 5.45 -2.39
N VAL A 249 -22.43 5.36 -1.75
CA VAL A 249 -23.16 4.11 -1.54
C VAL A 249 -24.11 3.98 -2.72
N ASP A 250 -23.70 3.27 -3.78
CA ASP A 250 -24.62 2.98 -4.88
C ASP A 250 -25.66 1.95 -4.43
N GLY A 251 -26.92 2.40 -4.37
CA GLY A 251 -28.05 1.57 -3.99
C GLY A 251 -29.38 2.32 -3.96
N GLU A 252 -29.80 2.92 -5.08
CA GLU A 252 -31.23 3.17 -5.31
C GLU A 252 -31.71 2.46 -6.58
N PRO A 253 -32.83 1.71 -6.53
CA PRO A 253 -33.36 0.99 -7.67
C PRO A 253 -34.03 1.97 -8.65
N MET A 254 -33.78 1.77 -9.95
CA MET A 254 -34.49 2.49 -11.00
C MET A 254 -35.99 2.20 -10.93
N LEU A 255 -36.78 3.20 -10.57
CA LEU A 255 -38.21 3.20 -10.80
C LEU A 255 -38.47 3.44 -12.30
N SER A 256 -39.11 2.46 -12.93
CA SER A 256 -39.63 2.50 -14.28
C SER A 256 -40.69 3.60 -14.42
N ALA A 257 -40.49 4.54 -15.33
CA ALA A 257 -41.55 5.44 -15.77
C ALA A 257 -42.46 4.71 -16.76
N SER A 258 -43.74 4.63 -16.41
CA SER A 258 -44.87 4.40 -17.32
C SER A 258 -45.33 5.73 -17.89
#